data_AF-A0A2M8IT80-F1
#
_entry.id   AF-A0A2M8IT80-F1
#
_cell.length_a   1.000
_cell.length_b   1.000
_cell.length_c   1.000
_cell.angle_alpha   90.00
_cell.angle_beta   90.00
_cell.angle_gamma   90.00
#
_symmetry.space_group_name_H-M   'P 1'
#
loop_
_entity.id
_entity.type
_entity.pdbx_description
1 polymer ?
#
loop_
_entity_poly.entity_id
_entity_poly.type
_entity_poly.pdbx_seq_one_letter_code
_entity_poly.pdbx_strand_id
1 'polypeptide(L)'
;AGLRACGRPCPGDSDLQMQALGRPLPEGAAAQRGDLLFWKGHVAWVADPETLVHANAHHMAVAYEPLRAAVARIAAQGDGPVLAHKRLEH
;
A
#
# COMPACT_ATOMS: atom_id res chain seq x y z
N ALA A 1 -4.47 -9.58 5.34
CA ALA A 1 -5.65 -10.48 5.22
C ALA A 1 -6.04 -10.77 3.77
N GLY A 2 -6.03 -9.78 2.84
CA GLY A 2 -6.43 -9.99 1.44
C GLY A 2 -5.63 -11.05 0.66
N LEU A 3 -4.29 -10.97 0.66
CA LEU A 3 -3.45 -11.93 -0.11
C LEU A 3 -3.51 -13.37 0.42
N ARG A 4 -3.61 -13.55 1.75
CA ARG A 4 -3.82 -14.87 2.36
C ARG A 4 -5.15 -15.49 1.94
N ALA A 5 -6.21 -14.68 1.78
CA ALA A 5 -7.50 -15.14 1.28
C ALA A 5 -7.44 -15.56 -0.20
N CYS A 6 -6.44 -15.08 -0.96
CA CYS A 6 -6.17 -15.51 -2.34
C CYS A 6 -5.14 -16.66 -2.43
N GLY A 7 -4.85 -17.35 -1.31
CA GLY A 7 -3.89 -18.46 -1.28
C GLY A 7 -2.43 -18.03 -1.39
N ARG A 8 -2.13 -16.74 -1.27
CA ARG A 8 -0.77 -16.21 -1.40
C ARG A 8 -0.18 -15.92 -0.01
N PRO A 9 0.99 -16.50 0.34
CA PRO A 9 1.65 -16.21 1.61
C PRO A 9 1.88 -14.71 1.76
N CYS A 10 1.35 -14.13 2.84
CA CYS A 10 1.42 -12.70 3.11
C CYS A 10 1.58 -12.53 4.63
N PRO A 11 2.74 -12.08 5.11
CA PRO A 11 2.98 -11.83 6.54
C PRO A 11 1.96 -10.87 7.15
N GLY A 12 1.81 -10.89 8.48
CA GLY A 12 0.92 -9.95 9.19
C GLY A 12 1.39 -8.52 9.06
N ASP A 13 2.69 -8.32 9.18
CA ASP A 13 3.32 -7.02 9.35
C ASP A 13 3.74 -6.38 8.02
N SER A 14 3.63 -5.05 7.92
CA SER A 14 3.85 -4.29 6.69
C SER A 14 5.31 -4.31 6.22
N ASP A 15 6.25 -4.35 7.15
CA ASP A 15 7.69 -4.47 6.92
C ASP A 15 8.06 -5.85 6.35
N LEU A 16 7.50 -6.93 6.90
CA LEU A 16 7.66 -8.28 6.36
C LEU A 16 6.99 -8.42 4.99
N GLN A 17 5.82 -7.80 4.79
CA GLN A 17 5.18 -7.73 3.48
C GLN A 17 6.03 -6.96 2.46
N MET A 18 6.62 -5.83 2.84
CA MET A 18 7.49 -5.03 1.98
C MET A 18 8.71 -5.82 1.51
N GLN A 19 9.28 -6.66 2.38
CA GLN A 19 10.39 -7.55 2.02
C GLN A 19 9.96 -8.69 1.10
N ALA A 20 8.83 -9.36 1.42
CA ALA A 20 8.45 -10.61 0.78
C ALA A 20 7.61 -10.46 -0.50
N LEU A 21 6.87 -9.36 -0.67
CA LEU A 21 5.85 -9.26 -1.73
C LEU A 21 6.27 -8.38 -2.89
N GLY A 22 6.08 -8.89 -4.11
CA GLY A 22 6.18 -8.14 -5.35
C GLY A 22 7.58 -7.62 -5.67
N ARG A 23 7.74 -7.06 -6.87
CA ARG A 23 8.98 -6.40 -7.29
C ARG A 23 8.94 -4.90 -7.00
N PRO A 24 10.05 -4.27 -6.61
CA PRO A 24 10.12 -2.82 -6.46
C PRO A 24 9.93 -2.13 -7.82
N LEU A 25 9.31 -0.96 -7.79
CA LEU A 25 9.20 -0.05 -8.92
C LEU A 25 10.10 1.17 -8.73
N PRO A 26 10.57 1.80 -9.83
CA PRO A 26 11.28 3.07 -9.76
C PRO A 26 10.43 4.17 -9.10
N GLU A 27 11.09 5.13 -8.47
CA GLU A 27 10.42 6.33 -7.95
C GLU A 27 9.66 7.06 -9.07
N GLY A 28 8.43 7.48 -8.78
CA GLY A 28 7.57 8.16 -9.76
C GLY A 28 6.89 7.24 -10.78
N ALA A 29 7.05 5.91 -10.67
CA ALA A 29 6.31 4.97 -11.50
C ALA A 29 4.80 5.21 -11.41
N ALA A 30 4.12 5.15 -12.54
CA ALA A 30 2.66 5.29 -12.57
C ALA A 30 2.00 4.15 -11.78
N ALA A 31 1.11 4.52 -10.85
CA ALA A 31 0.34 3.58 -10.06
C ALA A 31 -0.61 2.76 -10.97
N GLN A 32 -0.63 1.45 -10.76
CA GLN A 32 -1.53 0.53 -11.46
C GLN A 32 -2.28 -0.32 -10.45
N ARG A 33 -3.46 -0.78 -10.86
CA ARG A 33 -4.27 -1.71 -10.06
C ARG A 33 -3.42 -2.93 -9.67
N GLY A 34 -3.40 -3.24 -8.37
CA GLY A 34 -2.61 -4.35 -7.82
C GLY A 34 -1.24 -3.95 -7.28
N ASP A 35 -0.86 -2.68 -7.40
CA ASP A 35 0.33 -2.17 -6.74
C ASP A 35 0.13 -2.05 -5.23
N LEU A 36 1.23 -2.14 -4.49
CA LEU A 36 1.33 -1.96 -3.06
C LEU A 36 2.18 -0.73 -2.76
N LEU A 37 1.68 0.14 -1.88
CA LEU A 37 2.42 1.27 -1.33
C LEU A 37 2.70 1.00 0.15
N PHE A 38 3.96 1.17 0.55
CA PHE A 38 4.41 0.89 1.91
C PHE A 38 4.90 2.16 2.60
N TRP A 39 4.56 2.28 3.88
CA TRP A 39 5.11 3.24 4.83
C TRP A 39 5.58 2.48 6.07
N LYS A 40 6.19 3.18 7.03
CA LYS A 40 6.57 2.56 8.30
C LYS A 40 5.32 2.10 9.05
N GLY A 41 5.15 0.79 9.21
CA GLY A 41 3.99 0.21 9.92
C GLY A 41 2.66 0.26 9.16
N HIS A 42 2.65 0.70 7.89
CA HIS A 42 1.42 0.86 7.11
C HIS A 42 1.57 0.37 5.66
N VAL A 43 0.49 -0.13 5.09
CA VAL A 43 0.45 -0.61 3.70
C VAL A 43 -0.91 -0.30 3.07
N ALA A 44 -0.90 0.09 1.80
CA ALA A 44 -2.09 0.32 0.99
C ALA A 44 -2.02 -0.47 -0.31
N TRP A 45 -3.19 -0.81 -0.84
CA TRP A 45 -3.35 -1.44 -2.14
C TRP A 45 -3.93 -0.44 -3.13
N VAL A 46 -3.36 -0.36 -4.33
CA VAL A 46 -3.88 0.46 -5.44
C VAL A 46 -5.04 -0.27 -6.10
N ALA A 47 -6.26 0.23 -5.88
CA ALA A 47 -7.48 -0.34 -6.45
C ALA A 47 -7.63 0.00 -7.94
N ASP A 48 -7.22 1.22 -8.30
CA ASP A 48 -7.12 1.78 -9.65
C ASP A 48 -6.10 2.94 -9.64
N PRO A 49 -5.73 3.53 -10.81
CA PRO A 49 -4.70 4.57 -10.87
C PRO A 49 -4.91 5.79 -9.98
N GLU A 50 -6.14 6.03 -9.50
CA GLU A 50 -6.50 7.19 -8.70
C GLU A 50 -6.96 6.84 -7.28
N THR A 51 -7.15 5.55 -6.95
CA THR A 51 -7.75 5.12 -5.68
C THR A 51 -6.90 4.10 -4.93
N LEU A 52 -6.72 4.34 -3.64
CA LEU A 52 -6.14 3.38 -2.68
C LEU A 52 -7.23 2.72 -1.85
N VAL A 53 -7.03 1.46 -1.49
CA VAL A 53 -7.74 0.80 -0.41
C VAL A 53 -6.76 0.42 0.70
N HIS A 54 -7.08 0.79 1.93
CA HIS A 54 -6.25 0.49 3.09
C HIS A 54 -7.06 0.51 4.38
N ALA A 55 -6.59 -0.23 5.38
CA ALA A 55 -7.07 -0.06 6.75
C ALA A 55 -6.38 1.17 7.35
N ASN A 56 -7.13 2.20 7.72
CA ASN A 56 -6.58 3.39 8.35
C ASN A 56 -6.82 3.36 9.87
N ALA A 57 -5.83 3.82 10.64
CA ALA A 57 -5.98 4.03 12.08
C ALA A 57 -6.77 5.31 12.42
N HIS A 58 -6.98 6.19 11.44
CA HIS A 58 -7.73 7.44 11.60
C HIS A 58 -9.22 7.21 11.82
N HIS A 59 -9.85 6.36 10.99
CA HIS A 59 -11.24 5.96 11.13
C HIS A 59 -11.40 4.53 11.67
N MET A 60 -10.28 3.84 11.96
CA MET A 60 -10.27 2.44 12.39
C MET A 60 -11.04 1.53 11.42
N ALA A 61 -10.99 1.85 10.13
CA ALA A 61 -11.82 1.24 9.10
C ALA A 61 -11.02 1.02 7.80
N VAL A 62 -11.51 0.09 6.96
CA VAL A 62 -11.04 -0.06 5.59
C VAL A 62 -11.75 0.98 4.72
N ALA A 63 -10.98 1.83 4.05
CA ALA A 63 -11.52 2.91 3.21
C ALA A 63 -10.92 2.89 1.81
N TYR A 64 -11.74 3.32 0.84
CA TYR A 64 -11.27 3.74 -0.48
C TYR A 64 -11.00 5.24 -0.43
N GLU A 65 -9.80 5.65 -0.82
CA GLU A 65 -9.38 7.05 -0.75
C GLU A 65 -8.63 7.48 -2.02
N PRO A 66 -8.77 8.75 -2.45
CA PRO A 66 -8.00 9.25 -3.57
C PRO A 66 -6.49 9.16 -3.29
N LEU A 67 -5.75 8.50 -4.17
CA LEU A 67 -4.35 8.13 -3.98
C LEU A 67 -3.49 9.33 -3.63
N ARG A 68 -3.59 10.43 -4.40
CA ARG A 68 -2.79 11.63 -4.17
C ARG A 68 -3.12 12.29 -2.83
N ALA A 69 -4.40 12.35 -2.48
CA ALA A 69 -4.84 12.97 -1.23
C ALA A 69 -4.42 12.13 0.00
N ALA A 70 -4.56 10.80 -0.10
CA ALA A 70 -4.15 9.88 0.95
C ALA A 70 -2.64 9.92 1.18
N VAL A 71 -1.82 9.86 0.11
CA VAL A 71 -0.35 9.98 0.21
C VAL A 71 0.05 11.30 0.86
N ALA A 72 -0.54 12.43 0.42
CA ALA A 72 -0.25 13.74 0.99
C ALA A 72 -0.64 13.84 2.47
N ARG A 73 -1.80 13.31 2.85
CA ARG A 73 -2.27 13.31 4.23
C ARG A 73 -1.41 12.43 5.14
N ILE A 74 -1.06 11.22 4.72
CA ILE A 74 -0.19 10.29 5.48
C ILE A 74 1.18 10.95 5.72
N ALA A 75 1.75 11.58 4.69
CA ALA A 75 3.00 12.33 4.84
C ALA A 75 2.87 13.47 5.86
N ALA A 76 1.77 14.24 5.82
CA ALA A 76 1.52 15.34 6.75
C ALA A 76 1.23 14.89 8.19
N GLN A 77 0.74 13.65 8.38
CA GLN A 77 0.44 13.07 9.71
C GLN A 77 1.69 12.53 10.44
N GLY A 78 2.86 12.54 9.79
CA GLY A 78 4.13 12.17 10.40
C GLY A 78 4.63 10.76 10.04
N ASP A 79 3.87 10.00 9.26
CA ASP A 79 4.29 8.67 8.75
C ASP A 79 5.33 8.77 7.62
N GLY A 80 5.50 9.97 7.07
CA GLY A 80 6.55 10.28 6.10
C GLY A 80 6.21 9.87 4.66
N PRO A 81 7.20 9.91 3.76
CA PRO A 81 7.00 9.53 2.36
C PRO A 81 6.76 8.02 2.20
N VAL A 82 6.23 7.63 1.05
CA VAL A 82 6.17 6.22 0.64
C VAL A 82 7.59 5.65 0.64
N LEU A 83 7.80 4.56 1.38
CA LEU A 83 9.09 3.87 1.48
C LEU A 83 9.31 2.89 0.33
N ALA A 84 8.24 2.26 -0.16
CA ALA A 84 8.32 1.38 -1.32
C ALA A 84 7.01 1.37 -2.11
N HIS A 85 7.15 1.43 -3.44
CA HIS A 85 6.09 1.13 -4.40
C HIS A 85 6.44 -0.20 -5.05
N LYS A 86 5.60 -1.22 -4.88
CA LYS A 86 5.84 -2.57 -5.39
C LYS A 86 4.68 -3.08 -6.23
N ARG A 87 4.98 -3.91 -7.22
CA ARG A 87 3.97 -4.59 -8.06
C ARG A 87 3.99 -6.08 -7.79
N LEU A 88 2.82 -6.66 -7.52
CA LEU A 88 2.68 -8.10 -7.42
C LEU A 88 2.85 -8.72 -8.80
N GLU A 89 3.73 -9.72 -8.91
CA GLU A 89 3.88 -10.51 -10.13
C GLU A 89 2.84 -11.64 -10.13
N HIS A 90 2.31 -12.00 -11.29
CA HIS A 90 1.31 -13.05 -11.43
C HIS A 90 1.91 -14.43 -11.15
#